data_AF-H1D103-F1
#
_entry.id   AF-H1D103-F1
#
_cell.length_a   1.000
_cell.length_b   1.000
_cell.length_c   1.000
_cell.angle_alpha   90.00
_cell.angle_beta   90.00
_cell.angle_gamma   90.00
#
_symmetry.space_group_name_H-M   'P 1'
#
loop_
_entity.id
_entity.type
_entity.pdbx_description
1 polymer ?
#
loop_
_entity_poly.entity_id
_entity_poly.type
_entity_poly.pdbx_seq_one_letter_code
_entity_poly.pdbx_strand_id
1 'polypeptide(L)'
;MASELEADPADYMAHLQEPAMVMAMNPMIRSIQILPEKGEPVVFTAEDTRKMDFPRFLEGSLKKAADTARMEHRLVLVDSLDLGLPYKMMAFLRPVYRHDENGNESFWGYIILAVEQRRVMSTANISNLGAQQLDFSLYHRYGWEDTPHLVKERGMTEQGNPHAERIIAGDLWSIVLRPQGATLTGCFSSSPPYQAFP
;
A
#
# COMPACT_ATOMS: atom_id res chain seq x y z
N MET A 1 6.45 39.78 17.37
CA MET A 1 5.88 39.98 16.02
C MET A 1 6.34 38.81 15.19
N ALA A 2 5.39 38.06 14.63
CA ALA A 2 5.64 36.82 13.91
C ALA A 2 6.48 37.12 12.65
N SER A 3 7.54 36.33 12.44
CA SER A 3 8.35 36.41 11.22
C SER A 3 7.55 35.77 10.10
N GLU A 4 7.18 36.56 9.11
CA GLU A 4 6.71 36.10 7.80
C GLU A 4 7.83 35.25 7.17
N LEU A 5 7.69 33.94 7.27
CA LEU A 5 8.33 32.99 6.38
C LEU A 5 7.32 32.67 5.28
N GLU A 6 7.04 33.67 4.43
CA GLU A 6 6.50 33.39 3.10
C GLU A 6 7.65 32.79 2.30
N ALA A 7 7.79 31.47 2.39
CA ALA A 7 8.67 30.74 1.49
C ALA A 7 8.10 30.87 0.07
N ASP A 8 8.89 31.46 -0.83
CA ASP A 8 8.55 31.54 -2.26
C ASP A 8 8.36 30.09 -2.79
N PRO A 9 7.17 29.74 -3.31
CA PRO A 9 6.92 28.42 -3.88
C PRO A 9 7.90 28.04 -5.00
N ALA A 10 8.54 29.02 -5.64
CA ALA A 10 9.54 28.79 -6.68
C ALA A 10 10.84 28.16 -6.14
N ASP A 11 11.24 28.46 -4.90
CA ASP A 11 12.47 27.93 -4.31
C ASP A 11 12.37 26.42 -4.00
N TYR A 12 11.19 25.93 -3.64
CA TYR A 12 10.95 24.49 -3.45
C TYR A 12 11.05 23.69 -4.76
N MET A 13 10.75 24.32 -5.90
CA MET A 13 10.86 23.69 -7.22
C MET A 13 12.30 23.72 -7.78
N ALA A 14 13.19 24.54 -7.22
CA ALA A 14 14.57 24.68 -7.67
C ALA A 14 15.46 23.47 -7.29
N HIS A 15 15.03 22.64 -6.35
CA HIS A 15 15.78 21.48 -5.87
C HIS A 15 15.23 20.14 -6.38
N LEU A 16 15.30 19.93 -7.71
CA LEU A 16 15.12 18.62 -8.35
C LEU A 16 15.97 17.48 -7.71
N GLN A 17 16.99 17.83 -6.92
CA GLN A 17 17.85 16.89 -6.19
C GLN A 17 17.17 16.22 -5.00
N GLU A 18 16.20 16.85 -4.32
CA GLU A 18 15.63 16.28 -3.08
C GLU A 18 14.78 15.02 -3.34
N PRO A 19 13.84 14.99 -4.31
CA PRO A 19 13.09 13.77 -4.61
C PRO A 19 13.99 12.67 -5.18
N ALA A 20 15.01 13.04 -5.98
CA ALA A 20 16.00 12.10 -6.47
C ALA A 20 16.85 11.51 -5.33
N MET A 21 17.23 12.32 -4.33
CA MET A 21 17.88 11.85 -3.11
C MET A 21 16.98 10.94 -2.28
N VAL A 22 15.70 11.28 -2.08
CA VAL A 22 14.74 10.42 -1.35
C VAL A 22 14.60 9.06 -2.03
N MET A 23 14.51 9.03 -3.36
CA MET A 23 14.48 7.79 -4.14
C MET A 23 15.81 7.02 -4.09
N ALA A 24 16.95 7.72 -4.04
CA ALA A 24 18.25 7.10 -3.86
C ALA A 24 18.43 6.50 -2.44
N MET A 25 17.85 7.14 -1.41
CA MET A 25 17.88 6.67 -0.03
C MET A 25 16.93 5.49 0.19
N ASN A 26 15.81 5.43 -0.51
CA ASN A 26 14.86 4.33 -0.42
C ASN A 26 14.62 3.71 -1.80
N PRO A 27 15.35 2.63 -2.15
CA PRO A 27 15.27 2.01 -3.48
C PRO A 27 13.92 1.33 -3.75
N MET A 28 13.04 1.25 -2.75
CA MET A 28 11.67 0.80 -2.96
C MET A 28 10.83 1.83 -3.70
N ILE A 29 11.12 3.12 -3.52
CA ILE A 29 10.38 4.21 -4.16
C ILE A 29 10.82 4.32 -5.61
N ARG A 30 9.86 4.18 -6.51
CA ARG A 30 10.08 4.19 -7.96
C ARG A 30 9.49 5.43 -8.61
N SER A 31 8.49 6.05 -7.99
CA SER A 31 7.94 7.32 -8.42
C SER A 31 7.25 8.07 -7.27
N ILE A 32 7.39 9.40 -7.28
CA ILE A 32 6.59 10.34 -6.48
C ILE A 32 5.92 11.28 -7.47
N GLN A 33 4.61 11.46 -7.34
CA GLN A 33 3.83 12.30 -8.23
C GLN A 33 2.90 13.20 -7.45
N ILE A 34 2.80 14.43 -7.93
CA ILE A 34 1.86 15.43 -7.46
C ILE A 34 0.99 15.77 -8.66
N LEU A 35 -0.28 15.40 -8.59
CA LEU A 35 -1.24 15.47 -9.69
C LEU A 35 -2.38 16.41 -9.29
N PRO A 36 -2.28 17.71 -9.59
CA PRO A 36 -3.38 18.65 -9.39
C PRO A 36 -4.61 18.27 -10.22
N GLU A 37 -5.81 18.60 -9.76
CA GLU A 37 -7.05 18.48 -10.56
C GLU A 37 -6.99 19.40 -11.80
N LYS A 38 -6.26 20.51 -11.70
CA LYS A 38 -6.01 21.46 -12.79
C LYS A 38 -4.55 21.91 -12.78
N GLY A 39 -3.92 21.90 -13.95
CA GLY A 39 -2.52 22.32 -14.13
C GLY A 39 -1.61 21.16 -14.51
N GLU A 40 -0.31 21.45 -14.58
CA GLU A 40 0.70 20.47 -14.96
C GLU A 40 1.07 19.55 -13.78
N PRO A 41 1.17 18.23 -14.01
CA PRO A 41 1.62 17.29 -13.00
C PRO A 41 3.12 17.44 -12.73
N VAL A 42 3.52 17.24 -11.48
CA VAL A 42 4.94 17.16 -11.09
C VAL A 42 5.27 15.70 -10.83
N VAL A 43 6.23 15.16 -11.58
CA VAL A 43 6.54 13.73 -11.59
C VAL A 43 8.03 13.52 -11.37
N PHE A 44 8.35 12.78 -10.31
CA PHE A 44 9.69 12.27 -10.05
C PHE A 44 9.69 10.76 -10.24
N THR A 45 10.63 10.24 -11.01
CA THR A 45 10.74 8.81 -11.33
C THR A 45 12.19 8.33 -11.21
N ALA A 46 12.34 7.09 -10.77
CA ALA A 46 13.59 6.35 -10.92
C ALA A 46 13.87 6.11 -12.41
N GLU A 47 15.14 5.89 -12.76
CA GLU A 47 15.58 5.87 -14.17
C GLU A 47 14.85 4.82 -15.03
N ASP A 48 14.68 3.60 -14.51
CA ASP A 48 13.98 2.50 -15.18
C ASP A 48 12.45 2.61 -15.11
N THR A 49 11.89 3.64 -14.47
CA THR A 49 10.44 3.93 -14.44
C THR A 49 10.04 5.17 -15.23
N ARG A 50 10.99 5.89 -15.83
CA ARG A 50 10.76 7.13 -16.61
C ARG A 50 9.79 6.99 -17.79
N LYS A 51 9.61 5.77 -18.32
CA LYS A 51 8.72 5.52 -19.48
C LYS A 51 7.25 5.29 -19.09
N MET A 52 6.93 5.22 -17.80
CA MET A 52 5.56 4.98 -17.34
C MET A 52 4.76 6.28 -17.25
N ASP A 53 3.61 6.28 -17.91
CA ASP A 53 2.64 7.38 -17.88
C ASP A 53 1.67 7.20 -16.72
N PHE A 54 2.21 7.29 -15.49
CA PHE A 54 1.45 7.15 -14.26
C PHE A 54 0.20 8.05 -14.14
N PRO A 55 0.22 9.33 -14.57
CA PRO A 55 -0.96 10.19 -14.53
C PRO A 55 -2.16 9.59 -15.29
N ARG A 56 -1.95 9.01 -16.47
CA ARG A 56 -3.03 8.34 -17.22
C ARG A 56 -3.63 7.14 -16.50
N PHE A 57 -2.91 6.51 -15.57
CA PHE A 57 -3.49 5.39 -14.82
C PHE A 57 -4.59 5.84 -13.86
N LEU A 58 -4.62 7.12 -13.44
CA LEU A 58 -5.75 7.69 -12.69
C LEU A 58 -7.03 7.82 -13.51
N GLU A 59 -6.93 7.82 -14.84
CA GLU A 59 -8.09 7.80 -15.74
C GLU A 59 -8.56 6.35 -16.03
N GLY A 60 -7.70 5.36 -15.75
CA GLY A 60 -7.93 3.93 -15.99
C GLY A 60 -8.08 3.10 -14.71
N SER A 61 -7.25 2.05 -14.56
CA SER A 61 -7.37 1.04 -13.50
C SER A 61 -7.28 1.57 -12.07
N LEU A 62 -6.68 2.75 -11.85
CA LEU A 62 -6.60 3.39 -10.52
C LEU A 62 -7.74 4.36 -10.24
N LYS A 63 -8.64 4.61 -11.20
CA LYS A 63 -9.70 5.61 -11.05
C LYS A 63 -10.59 5.34 -9.84
N LYS A 64 -11.04 4.10 -9.66
CA LYS A 64 -11.90 3.72 -8.53
C LYS A 64 -11.21 3.99 -7.18
N ALA A 65 -9.93 3.62 -7.07
CA ALA A 65 -9.14 3.87 -5.87
C ALA A 65 -8.97 5.37 -5.59
N ALA A 66 -8.74 6.18 -6.63
CA ALA A 66 -8.62 7.63 -6.50
C ALA A 66 -9.94 8.31 -6.12
N ASP A 67 -11.05 7.89 -6.73
CA ASP A 67 -12.40 8.36 -6.41
C ASP A 67 -12.76 8.00 -4.95
N THR A 68 -12.48 6.76 -4.53
CA THR A 68 -12.68 6.33 -3.14
C THR A 68 -11.80 7.11 -2.18
N ALA A 69 -10.51 7.30 -2.48
CA ALA A 69 -9.61 8.08 -1.65
C ALA A 69 -10.17 9.50 -1.41
N ARG A 70 -10.64 10.15 -2.50
CA ARG A 70 -11.25 11.49 -2.45
C ARG A 70 -12.58 11.51 -1.70
N MET A 71 -13.45 10.51 -1.90
CA MET A 71 -14.76 10.46 -1.23
C MET A 71 -14.62 10.20 0.28
N GLU A 72 -13.65 9.37 0.67
CA GLU A 72 -13.46 8.94 2.06
C GLU A 72 -12.40 9.77 2.80
N HIS A 73 -11.81 10.78 2.17
CA HIS A 73 -10.77 11.66 2.73
C HIS A 73 -9.59 10.88 3.36
N ARG A 74 -9.21 9.75 2.76
CA ARG A 74 -8.16 8.87 3.30
C ARG A 74 -7.10 8.49 2.28
N LEU A 75 -5.99 7.98 2.80
CA LEU A 75 -5.00 7.27 2.00
C LEU A 75 -5.63 5.97 1.49
N VAL A 76 -5.42 5.65 0.22
CA VAL A 76 -5.76 4.35 -0.36
C VAL A 76 -4.48 3.68 -0.85
N LEU A 77 -4.34 2.38 -0.58
CA LEU A 77 -3.23 1.57 -1.05
C LEU A 77 -3.75 0.65 -2.15
N VAL A 78 -3.10 0.64 -3.31
CA VAL A 78 -3.41 -0.27 -4.40
C VAL A 78 -2.23 -1.19 -4.65
N ASP A 79 -2.45 -2.49 -4.52
CA ASP A 79 -1.43 -3.52 -4.73
C ASP A 79 -1.53 -4.14 -6.13
N SER A 80 -0.53 -4.94 -6.47
CA SER A 80 -0.48 -5.83 -7.64
C SER A 80 -0.69 -5.13 -8.98
N LEU A 81 -0.31 -3.85 -9.06
CA LEU A 81 -0.42 -3.04 -10.25
C LEU A 81 0.51 -3.56 -11.35
N ASP A 82 -0.08 -3.86 -12.50
CA ASP A 82 0.64 -4.18 -13.72
C ASP A 82 0.78 -2.93 -14.58
N LEU A 83 2.01 -2.41 -14.64
CA LEU A 83 2.33 -1.19 -15.39
C LEU A 83 3.25 -1.47 -16.58
N GLY A 84 3.29 -2.73 -17.07
CA GLY A 84 4.19 -3.13 -18.17
C GLY A 84 5.67 -3.23 -17.76
N LEU A 85 5.94 -3.27 -16.45
CA LEU A 85 7.24 -3.53 -15.88
C LEU A 85 7.44 -5.03 -15.62
N PRO A 86 8.69 -5.51 -15.51
CA PRO A 86 8.97 -6.90 -15.15
C PRO A 86 8.59 -7.24 -13.69
N TYR A 87 8.06 -6.29 -12.93
CA TYR A 87 7.64 -6.44 -11.54
C TYR A 87 6.32 -5.71 -11.29
N LYS A 88 5.53 -6.22 -10.34
CA LYS A 88 4.31 -5.57 -9.89
C LYS A 88 4.63 -4.36 -9.00
N MET A 89 3.83 -3.32 -9.15
CA MET A 89 3.91 -2.11 -8.37
C MET A 89 2.83 -2.07 -7.30
N MET A 90 3.10 -1.32 -6.24
CA MET A 90 2.10 -0.90 -5.26
C MET A 90 2.08 0.63 -5.27
N ALA A 91 0.89 1.22 -5.19
CA ALA A 91 0.72 2.67 -5.18
C ALA A 91 -0.02 3.11 -3.91
N PHE A 92 0.44 4.21 -3.31
CA PHE A 92 -0.25 4.90 -2.23
C PHE A 92 -0.81 6.19 -2.81
N LEU A 93 -2.14 6.36 -2.71
CA LEU A 93 -2.85 7.51 -3.24
C LEU A 93 -3.40 8.33 -2.08
N ARG A 94 -2.93 9.57 -1.95
CA ARG A 94 -3.39 10.51 -0.94
C ARG A 94 -4.11 11.67 -1.63
N PRO A 95 -5.42 11.90 -1.37
CA PRO A 95 -6.07 13.12 -1.83
C PRO A 95 -5.53 14.31 -1.05
N VAL A 96 -5.37 15.42 -1.75
CA VAL A 96 -4.93 16.70 -1.19
C VAL A 96 -6.06 17.69 -1.37
N TYR A 97 -6.34 18.42 -0.30
CA TYR A 97 -7.34 19.46 -0.27
C TYR A 97 -6.68 20.77 0.13
N ARG A 98 -7.26 21.87 -0.32
CA ARG A 98 -6.87 23.22 0.07
C ARG A 98 -8.03 23.85 0.83
N HIS A 99 -7.69 24.68 1.81
CA HIS A 99 -8.65 25.54 2.47
C HIS A 99 -8.60 26.93 1.84
N ASP A 100 -9.77 27.52 1.62
CA ASP A 100 -9.86 28.94 1.29
C ASP A 100 -9.70 29.81 2.56
N GLU A 101 -9.72 31.13 2.39
CA GLU A 101 -9.64 32.10 3.50
C GLU A 101 -10.76 31.95 4.53
N ASN A 102 -11.88 31.33 4.15
CA ASN A 102 -13.03 31.06 5.01
C ASN A 102 -12.96 29.67 5.68
N GLY A 103 -11.89 28.90 5.42
CA GLY A 103 -11.71 27.54 5.92
C GLY A 103 -12.44 26.46 5.12
N ASN A 104 -13.14 26.81 4.03
CA ASN A 104 -13.84 25.82 3.21
C ASN A 104 -12.83 24.95 2.48
N GLU A 105 -13.01 23.63 2.63
CA GLU A 105 -12.17 22.65 1.98
C GLU A 105 -12.61 22.45 0.52
N SER A 106 -11.64 22.45 -0.39
CA SER A 106 -11.84 22.05 -1.78
C SER A 106 -10.75 21.07 -2.21
N PHE A 107 -11.15 20.04 -2.95
CA PHE A 107 -10.20 19.08 -3.52
C PHE A 107 -9.21 19.80 -4.45
N TRP A 108 -7.93 19.55 -4.28
CA TRP A 108 -6.86 20.15 -5.07
C TRP A 108 -6.21 19.15 -6.03
N GLY A 109 -6.03 17.90 -5.61
CA GLY A 109 -5.34 16.89 -6.41
C GLY A 109 -4.93 15.65 -5.61
N TYR A 110 -3.98 14.88 -6.13
CA TYR A 110 -3.43 13.70 -5.47
C TYR A 110 -1.93 13.77 -5.31
N ILE A 111 -1.42 13.18 -4.23
CA ILE A 111 -0.04 12.73 -4.13
C ILE A 111 -0.04 11.21 -4.31
N ILE A 112 0.77 10.72 -5.25
CA ILE A 112 0.94 9.29 -5.51
C ILE A 112 2.38 8.89 -5.24
N LEU A 113 2.54 7.85 -4.43
CA LEU A 113 3.81 7.18 -4.21
C LEU A 113 3.75 5.77 -4.81
N ALA A 114 4.55 5.50 -5.83
CA ALA A 114 4.64 4.17 -6.44
C ALA A 114 5.92 3.46 -5.98
N VAL A 115 5.76 2.25 -5.47
CA VAL A 115 6.84 1.42 -4.92
C VAL A 115 6.86 0.03 -5.55
N GLU A 116 8.04 -0.59 -5.62
CA GLU A 116 8.16 -1.98 -6.08
C GLU A 116 7.59 -2.93 -5.01
N GLN A 117 6.49 -3.62 -5.31
CA GLN A 117 5.77 -4.46 -4.35
C GLN A 117 6.66 -5.55 -3.76
N ARG A 118 7.51 -6.18 -4.57
CA ARG A 118 8.43 -7.23 -4.09
C ARG A 118 9.33 -6.71 -2.98
N ARG A 119 9.85 -5.49 -3.09
CA ARG A 119 10.74 -4.89 -2.08
C ARG A 119 9.98 -4.54 -0.81
N VAL A 120 8.76 -4.00 -0.91
CA VAL A 120 7.88 -3.77 0.25
C VAL A 120 7.66 -5.07 1.03
N MET A 121 7.31 -6.15 0.32
CA MET A 121 7.10 -7.48 0.92
C MET A 121 8.38 -8.09 1.48
N SER A 122 9.56 -7.69 0.99
CA SER A 122 10.84 -8.11 1.55
C SER A 122 11.13 -7.37 2.86
N THR A 123 10.90 -6.05 2.88
CA THR A 123 11.11 -5.19 4.06
C THR A 123 10.14 -5.54 5.20
N ALA A 124 8.90 -5.90 4.87
CA ALA A 124 7.93 -6.42 5.83
C ALA A 124 8.22 -7.87 6.30
N ASN A 125 9.37 -8.45 5.91
CA ASN A 125 9.82 -9.81 6.23
C ASN A 125 8.87 -10.94 5.75
N ILE A 126 7.83 -10.63 4.96
CA ILE A 126 6.89 -11.61 4.39
C ILE A 126 7.63 -12.59 3.48
N SER A 127 8.58 -12.09 2.68
CA SER A 127 9.36 -12.94 1.78
C SER A 127 10.27 -13.94 2.50
N ASN A 128 10.58 -13.70 3.78
CA ASN A 128 11.43 -14.55 4.61
C ASN A 128 10.65 -15.67 5.33
N LEU A 129 9.32 -15.60 5.38
CA LEU A 129 8.48 -16.62 6.04
C LEU A 129 8.77 -18.03 5.52
N GLY A 130 8.96 -18.17 4.21
CA GLY A 130 9.28 -19.50 3.67
C GLY A 130 10.73 -19.95 3.90
N ALA A 131 11.66 -19.06 4.29
CA ALA A 131 12.95 -19.49 4.84
C ALA A 131 12.81 -20.01 6.28
N GLN A 132 11.76 -19.57 6.97
CA GLN A 132 11.36 -20.06 8.29
C GLN A 132 10.44 -21.29 8.21
N GLN A 133 10.39 -21.96 7.05
CA GLN A 133 9.55 -23.14 6.81
C GLN A 133 8.05 -22.86 7.05
N LEU A 134 7.59 -21.64 6.72
CA LEU A 134 6.18 -21.29 6.74
C LEU A 134 5.67 -21.12 5.30
N ASP A 135 4.64 -21.89 4.97
CA ASP A 135 3.76 -21.57 3.86
C ASP A 135 2.85 -20.42 4.26
N PHE A 136 2.50 -19.58 3.29
CA PHE A 136 1.64 -18.43 3.55
C PHE A 136 0.81 -18.03 2.34
N SER A 137 -0.34 -17.42 2.62
CA SER A 137 -1.17 -16.72 1.65
C SER A 137 -1.54 -15.35 2.21
N LEU A 138 -1.19 -14.30 1.49
CA LEU A 138 -1.49 -12.91 1.82
C LEU A 138 -2.61 -12.43 0.92
N TYR A 139 -3.69 -11.97 1.53
CA TYR A 139 -4.84 -11.43 0.85
C TYR A 139 -5.05 -9.96 1.21
N HIS A 140 -5.65 -9.24 0.28
CA HIS A 140 -6.08 -7.87 0.45
C HIS A 140 -7.53 -7.76 0.02
N ARG A 141 -8.34 -7.02 0.78
CA ARG A 141 -9.69 -6.63 0.40
C ARG A 141 -9.83 -5.13 0.57
N TYR A 142 -9.99 -4.46 -0.55
CA TYR A 142 -10.29 -3.04 -0.56
C TYR A 142 -11.59 -2.75 0.19
N GLY A 143 -11.67 -1.61 0.88
CA GLY A 143 -12.89 -1.22 1.61
C GLY A 143 -14.16 -1.12 0.75
N TRP A 144 -14.00 -1.00 -0.57
CA TRP A 144 -15.08 -0.92 -1.56
C TRP A 144 -15.40 -2.26 -2.26
N GLU A 145 -14.83 -3.38 -1.80
CA GLU A 145 -15.03 -4.72 -2.36
C GLU A 145 -15.48 -5.71 -1.29
N ASP A 146 -16.32 -6.66 -1.68
CA ASP A 146 -16.83 -7.68 -0.77
C ASP A 146 -15.87 -8.86 -0.60
N THR A 147 -15.08 -9.15 -1.65
CA THR A 147 -14.23 -10.35 -1.71
C THR A 147 -12.74 -9.99 -1.67
N PRO A 148 -11.93 -10.65 -0.83
CA PRO A 148 -10.48 -10.50 -0.86
C PRO A 148 -9.89 -11.13 -2.13
N HIS A 149 -8.81 -10.52 -2.66
CA HIS A 149 -7.97 -11.10 -3.69
C HIS A 149 -6.61 -11.52 -3.12
N LEU A 150 -5.98 -12.48 -3.78
CA LEU A 150 -4.65 -12.95 -3.41
C LEU A 150 -3.58 -11.96 -3.89
N VAL A 151 -2.74 -11.50 -2.98
CA VAL A 151 -1.62 -10.59 -3.26
C VAL A 151 -0.32 -11.37 -3.47
N LYS A 152 -0.08 -12.37 -2.62
CA LYS A 152 1.12 -13.19 -2.65
C LYS A 152 0.90 -14.50 -1.91
N GLU A 153 1.40 -15.59 -2.46
CA GLU A 153 1.41 -16.89 -1.78
C GLU A 153 2.77 -17.58 -1.89
N ARG A 154 2.98 -18.54 -1.00
CA ARG A 154 4.03 -19.54 -1.08
C ARG A 154 3.56 -20.84 -0.44
N GLY A 155 3.64 -21.93 -1.19
CA GLY A 155 3.27 -23.26 -0.72
C GLY A 155 1.76 -23.45 -0.65
N MET A 156 1.28 -24.23 0.31
CA MET A 156 -0.15 -24.50 0.48
C MET A 156 -0.65 -23.96 1.82
N THR A 157 -1.80 -23.31 1.79
CA THR A 157 -2.59 -22.94 2.97
C THR A 157 -4.02 -23.42 2.78
N GLU A 158 -4.70 -23.72 3.87
CA GLU A 158 -6.07 -24.22 3.87
C GLU A 158 -6.91 -23.59 4.97
N GLN A 159 -8.23 -23.73 4.85
CA GLN A 159 -9.17 -23.26 5.84
C GLN A 159 -8.90 -23.94 7.20
N GLY A 160 -8.83 -23.16 8.27
CA GLY A 160 -8.47 -23.65 9.61
C GLY A 160 -6.99 -23.52 9.94
N ASN A 161 -6.12 -23.14 9.00
CA ASN A 161 -4.78 -22.67 9.34
C ASN A 161 -4.83 -21.38 10.18
N PRO A 162 -3.81 -21.15 11.04
CA PRO A 162 -3.64 -19.87 11.72
C PRO A 162 -3.70 -18.69 10.76
N HIS A 163 -4.45 -17.66 11.13
CA HIS A 163 -4.53 -16.43 10.35
C HIS A 163 -4.52 -15.21 11.26
N ALA A 164 -4.13 -14.08 10.68
CA ALA A 164 -4.19 -12.78 11.31
C ALA A 164 -4.77 -11.77 10.33
N GLU A 165 -5.53 -10.81 10.86
CA GLU A 165 -6.16 -9.75 10.09
C GLU A 165 -5.78 -8.38 10.65
N ARG A 166 -5.65 -7.40 9.76
CA ARG A 166 -5.39 -6.02 10.13
C ARG A 166 -6.01 -5.07 9.13
N ILE A 167 -6.58 -3.97 9.64
CA ILE A 167 -6.93 -2.83 8.79
C ILE A 167 -5.67 -1.97 8.59
N ILE A 168 -5.28 -1.78 7.34
CA ILE A 168 -4.14 -0.94 6.94
C ILE A 168 -4.64 0.00 5.85
N ALA A 169 -4.43 1.31 6.04
CA ALA A 169 -4.92 2.36 5.15
C ALA A 169 -6.44 2.31 4.88
N GLY A 170 -7.25 1.72 5.77
CA GLY A 170 -8.70 1.59 5.60
C GLY A 170 -9.15 0.29 4.90
N ASP A 171 -8.22 -0.54 4.45
CA ASP A 171 -8.50 -1.80 3.76
C ASP A 171 -8.12 -3.00 4.63
N LEU A 172 -8.76 -4.15 4.42
CA LEU A 172 -8.52 -5.37 5.20
C LEU A 172 -7.39 -6.19 4.58
N TRP A 173 -6.35 -6.43 5.37
CA TRP A 173 -5.25 -7.32 5.04
C TRP A 173 -5.34 -8.57 5.90
N SER A 174 -5.26 -9.73 5.27
CA SER A 174 -5.24 -11.00 5.99
C SER A 174 -4.07 -11.86 5.53
N ILE A 175 -3.43 -12.53 6.49
CA ILE A 175 -2.38 -13.50 6.23
C ILE A 175 -2.76 -14.82 6.86
N VAL A 176 -2.69 -15.89 6.07
CA VAL A 176 -2.85 -17.27 6.50
C VAL A 176 -1.47 -17.92 6.52
N LEU A 177 -1.15 -18.64 7.59
CA LEU A 177 0.17 -19.23 7.83
C LEU A 177 0.05 -20.73 8.09
N ARG A 178 0.94 -21.53 7.50
CA ARG A 178 1.03 -22.97 7.76
C ARG A 178 2.48 -23.39 7.98
N PRO A 179 2.86 -23.90 9.16
CA PRO A 179 4.16 -24.51 9.37
C PRO A 179 4.33 -25.74 8.46
N GLN A 180 5.42 -25.79 7.71
CA GLN A 180 5.79 -26.96 6.91
C GLN A 180 6.14 -28.11 7.87
N GLY A 181 5.59 -29.29 7.60
CA GLY A 181 5.78 -30.48 8.45
C GLY A 181 4.83 -30.59 9.64
N ALA A 182 3.95 -29.60 9.88
CA ALA A 182 2.85 -29.76 10.82
C ALA A 182 1.67 -30.49 10.15
N THR A 183 1.30 -31.66 10.64
CA THR A 183 -0.04 -32.21 10.42
C THR A 183 -1.02 -31.45 11.33
N LEU A 184 -2.15 -30.96 10.79
CA LEU A 184 -3.22 -30.30 11.56
C LEU A 184 -3.99 -31.28 12.48
N THR A 185 -3.30 -32.20 13.14
CA THR A 185 -3.86 -33.08 14.14
C THR A 185 -3.43 -32.57 15.51
N GLY A 186 -4.26 -31.73 16.15
CA GLY A 186 -4.14 -31.50 17.59
C GLY A 186 -4.50 -30.12 18.11
N CYS A 187 -5.74 -29.65 17.91
CA CYS A 187 -6.36 -28.63 18.78
C CYS A 187 -7.86 -28.88 18.94
N PHE A 188 -8.24 -30.13 19.23
CA PHE A 188 -9.48 -30.46 19.94
C PHE A 188 -9.17 -31.59 20.92
N SER A 189 -8.38 -31.29 21.95
CA SER A 189 -8.48 -32.06 23.18
C SER A 189 -9.71 -31.53 23.90
N SER A 190 -10.83 -32.23 23.71
CA SER A 190 -11.96 -32.15 24.63
C SER A 190 -11.40 -32.38 26.04
N SER A 191 -11.44 -31.35 26.89
CA SER A 191 -11.22 -31.53 28.32
C SER A 191 -12.21 -32.61 28.81
N PRO A 192 -11.76 -33.69 29.48
CA PRO A 192 -12.69 -34.63 30.08
C PRO A 192 -13.47 -33.90 31.19
N PRO A 193 -14.74 -34.28 31.44
CA PRO A 193 -15.51 -33.65 32.51
C PRO A 193 -14.79 -33.88 33.84
N TYR A 194 -14.66 -32.82 34.62
CA TYR A 194 -14.18 -32.83 36.00
C TYR A 194 -14.82 -34.02 36.76
N GLN A 195 -14.03 -35.06 37.01
CA GLN A 195 -14.37 -36.05 38.03
C GLN A 195 -14.03 -35.44 39.39
N ALA A 196 -15.07 -35.06 40.12
CA ALA A 196 -14.96 -34.81 41.55
C ALA A 196 -14.71 -36.15 42.27
N PHE A 197 -13.70 -36.18 43.13
CA PHE A 197 -13.46 -37.26 44.09
C PHE A 197 -12.69 -36.68 45.28
N PRO A 198 -12.81 -37.32 46.47
CA PRO A 198 -13.92 -37.27 47.42
C PRO A 198 -13.69 -36.24 48.54
#